data_AF-A0AAE0APD7-F1
#
_entry.id   AF-A0AAE0APD7-F1
#
_cell.length_a   1.000
_cell.length_b   1.000
_cell.length_c   1.000
_cell.angle_alpha   90.00
_cell.angle_beta   90.00
_cell.angle_gamma   90.00
#
_symmetry.space_group_name_H-M   'P 1'
#
loop_
_entity.id
_entity.type
_entity.pdbx_description
1 polymer ?
#
loop_
_entity_poly.entity_id
_entity_poly.type
_entity_poly.pdbx_seq_one_letter_code
_entity_poly.pdbx_strand_id
1 'polypeptide(L)'
;MAENMKKKYDKNWGSYQVINPFLFIAVLLDPLHKQRLLRYIFAFLWSEDRANEMTSRVINTLNELYYQYKVIYFANVEDVDNMPIANDMPADNDEIDANSSFNSGYLKLVNETDGVDNKTEVDQ
;
A
#
# COMPACT_ATOMS: atom_id res chain seq x y z
N MET A 1 28.68 -14.99 6.68
CA MET A 1 28.11 -13.63 6.58
C MET A 1 26.76 -13.63 5.84
N ALA A 2 26.68 -14.23 4.65
CA ALA A 2 25.43 -14.39 3.89
C ALA A 2 24.31 -15.08 4.68
N GLU A 3 24.63 -16.14 5.43
CA GLU A 3 23.64 -16.88 6.23
C GLU A 3 23.00 -16.04 7.35
N ASN A 4 23.79 -15.21 8.03
CA ASN A 4 23.27 -14.30 9.05
C ASN A 4 22.39 -13.19 8.44
N MET A 5 22.71 -12.72 7.23
CA MET A 5 21.87 -11.75 6.52
C MET A 5 20.54 -12.38 6.10
N LYS A 6 20.60 -13.59 5.54
CA LYS A 6 19.39 -14.36 5.20
C LYS A 6 18.52 -14.61 6.42
N LYS A 7 19.09 -15.00 7.57
CA LYS A 7 18.34 -15.22 8.81
C LYS A 7 17.61 -13.96 9.30
N LYS A 8 18.20 -12.77 9.12
CA LYS A 8 17.55 -11.50 9.46
C LYS A 8 16.42 -11.15 8.48
N TYR A 9 16.63 -11.44 7.20
CA TYR A 9 15.60 -11.30 6.17
C TYR A 9 14.43 -12.23 6.49
N ASP A 10 14.69 -13.53 6.65
CA ASP A 10 13.65 -14.53 6.89
C ASP A 10 12.81 -14.20 8.14
N LYS A 11 13.46 -13.68 9.19
CA LYS A 11 12.81 -13.26 10.45
C LYS A 11 11.79 -12.14 10.28
N ASN A 12 11.99 -11.19 9.36
CA ASN A 12 11.13 -10.00 9.25
C ASN A 12 10.36 -9.95 7.91
N TRP A 13 10.83 -10.67 6.90
CA TRP A 13 10.41 -10.54 5.50
C TRP A 13 10.25 -11.89 4.76
N GLY A 14 10.70 -13.01 5.35
CA GLY A 14 10.72 -14.31 4.65
C GLY A 14 9.35 -14.92 4.37
N SER A 15 8.28 -14.38 4.97
CA SER A 15 6.92 -14.80 4.72
C SER A 15 5.98 -13.60 4.77
N TYR A 16 5.00 -13.59 3.88
CA TYR A 16 3.91 -12.60 3.86
C TYR A 16 3.18 -12.49 5.22
N GLN A 17 3.14 -13.58 6.00
CA GLN A 17 2.54 -13.61 7.33
C GLN A 17 3.36 -12.82 8.36
N VAL A 18 4.67 -12.72 8.17
CA VAL A 18 5.60 -12.12 9.13
C VAL A 18 5.89 -10.65 8.80
N ILE A 19 5.71 -10.24 7.54
CA ILE A 19 5.93 -8.86 7.12
C ILE A 19 5.02 -7.89 7.89
N ASN A 20 5.61 -6.76 8.26
CA ASN A 20 4.91 -5.69 8.92
C ASN A 20 3.89 -5.01 7.95
N PRO A 21 2.57 -5.03 8.25
CA PRO A 21 1.56 -4.40 7.39
C PRO A 21 1.71 -2.88 7.25
N PHE A 22 2.33 -2.19 8.20
CA PHE A 22 2.51 -0.73 8.18
C PHE A 22 3.27 -0.23 6.94
N LEU A 23 4.17 -1.04 6.39
CA LEU A 23 4.92 -0.71 5.17
C LEU A 23 4.01 -0.53 3.95
N PHE A 24 2.90 -1.26 3.93
CA PHE A 24 1.92 -1.23 2.85
C PHE A 24 0.80 -0.21 3.08
N ILE A 25 0.61 0.23 4.33
CA ILE A 25 -0.31 1.31 4.65
C ILE A 25 0.13 2.61 3.96
N ALA A 26 1.44 2.88 3.87
CA ALA A 26 1.95 4.04 3.13
C ALA A 26 1.50 4.05 1.66
N VAL A 27 1.56 2.90 0.99
CA VAL A 27 1.08 2.72 -0.40
C VAL A 27 -0.43 2.90 -0.49
N LEU A 28 -1.19 2.45 0.52
CA LEU A 28 -2.64 2.64 0.59
C LEU A 28 -3.05 4.10 0.86
N LEU A 29 -2.18 4.88 1.52
CA LEU A 29 -2.42 6.30 1.80
C LEU A 29 -2.03 7.21 0.63
N ASP A 30 -1.25 6.74 -0.34
CA ASP A 30 -0.93 7.46 -1.58
C ASP A 30 -2.21 7.76 -2.39
N PRO A 31 -2.55 9.00 -2.77
CA PRO A 31 -3.75 9.34 -3.55
C PRO A 31 -4.00 8.48 -4.81
N LEU A 32 -2.94 7.93 -5.42
CA LEU A 32 -3.02 7.26 -6.72
C LEU A 32 -3.22 5.74 -6.58
N HIS A 33 -4.40 5.25 -6.98
CA HIS A 33 -4.75 3.83 -7.19
C HIS A 33 -4.41 2.81 -6.08
N LYS A 34 -4.14 3.30 -4.86
CA LYS A 34 -4.15 2.70 -3.50
C LYS A 34 -4.29 1.18 -3.41
N GLN A 35 -5.51 0.67 -3.61
CA GLN A 35 -5.81 -0.74 -3.34
C GLN A 35 -5.51 -1.65 -4.54
N ARG A 36 -5.73 -1.16 -5.78
CA ARG A 36 -5.46 -1.93 -7.01
C ARG A 36 -3.96 -2.18 -7.16
N LEU A 37 -3.16 -1.14 -6.95
CA LEU A 37 -1.70 -1.25 -6.95
C LEU A 37 -1.22 -2.21 -5.87
N LEU A 38 -1.74 -2.07 -4.64
CA LEU A 38 -1.31 -2.91 -3.54
C LEU A 38 -1.65 -4.38 -3.76
N ARG A 39 -2.86 -4.68 -4.25
CA ARG A 39 -3.27 -6.04 -4.60
C ARG A 39 -2.40 -6.62 -5.71
N TYR A 40 -2.07 -5.83 -6.73
CA TYR A 40 -1.18 -6.24 -7.82
C TYR A 40 0.22 -6.59 -7.30
N ILE A 41 0.79 -5.76 -6.42
CA ILE A 41 2.08 -6.04 -5.77
C ILE A 41 2.04 -7.37 -5.03
N PHE A 42 0.97 -7.64 -4.28
CA PHE A 42 0.86 -8.88 -3.52
C PHE A 42 0.68 -10.11 -4.40
N ALA A 43 -0.10 -10.01 -5.48
CA ALA A 43 -0.24 -11.08 -6.45
C ALA A 43 1.10 -11.39 -7.13
N PHE A 44 1.86 -10.35 -7.48
CA PHE A 44 3.18 -10.47 -8.06
C PHE A 44 4.19 -11.14 -7.11
N LEU A 45 4.18 -10.79 -5.82
CA LEU A 45 5.15 -11.31 -4.85
C LEU A 45 4.78 -12.70 -4.29
N TRP A 46 3.50 -12.97 -4.07
CA TRP A 46 3.08 -14.12 -3.26
C TRP A 46 1.96 -14.96 -3.85
N SER A 47 1.55 -14.75 -5.11
CA SER A 47 0.38 -15.34 -5.81
C SER A 47 -0.97 -14.69 -5.48
N GLU A 48 -1.91 -14.81 -6.43
CA GLU A 48 -3.27 -14.25 -6.35
C GLU A 48 -4.04 -14.69 -5.11
N ASP A 49 -3.94 -15.97 -4.72
CA ASP A 49 -4.65 -16.51 -3.54
C ASP A 49 -4.28 -15.76 -2.26
N ARG A 50 -3.00 -15.38 -2.14
CA ARG A 50 -2.46 -14.66 -0.98
C ARG A 50 -2.63 -13.15 -1.08
N ALA A 51 -2.85 -12.61 -2.29
CA ALA A 51 -3.02 -11.19 -2.52
C ALA A 51 -4.23 -10.64 -1.75
N ASN A 52 -5.37 -11.32 -1.85
CA ASN A 52 -6.60 -10.91 -1.18
C ASN A 52 -6.48 -10.94 0.35
N GLU A 53 -5.83 -11.98 0.89
CA GLU A 53 -5.57 -12.10 2.33
C GLU A 53 -4.73 -10.92 2.84
N MET A 54 -3.63 -10.62 2.14
CA MET A 54 -2.74 -9.53 2.52
C MET A 54 -3.37 -8.14 2.34
N THR A 55 -4.12 -7.92 1.26
CA THR A 55 -4.86 -6.66 1.07
C THR A 55 -5.85 -6.45 2.21
N SER A 56 -6.59 -7.49 2.60
CA SER A 56 -7.55 -7.42 3.72
C SER A 56 -6.85 -7.12 5.05
N ARG A 57 -5.70 -7.78 5.29
CA ARG A 57 -4.90 -7.54 6.51
C ARG A 57 -4.45 -6.09 6.62
N VAL A 58 -3.91 -5.51 5.53
CA VAL A 58 -3.44 -4.11 5.52
C VAL A 58 -4.60 -3.13 5.74
N ILE A 59 -5.73 -3.35 5.07
CA ILE A 59 -6.93 -2.50 5.23
C ILE A 59 -7.45 -2.57 6.68
N ASN A 60 -7.52 -3.77 7.27
CA ASN A 60 -7.95 -3.93 8.65
C ASN A 60 -7.00 -3.23 9.63
N THR A 61 -5.69 -3.35 9.44
CA THR A 61 -4.72 -2.62 10.27
C THR A 61 -4.88 -1.10 10.14
N LEU A 62 -5.11 -0.57 8.93
CA LEU A 62 -5.38 0.86 8.76
C LEU A 62 -6.68 1.30 9.47
N ASN A 63 -7.74 0.50 9.37
CA ASN A 63 -9.00 0.78 10.05
C ASN A 63 -8.85 0.77 11.58
N GLU A 64 -8.09 -0.17 12.13
CA GLU A 64 -7.76 -0.21 13.56
C GLU A 64 -6.97 1.03 13.99
N LEU A 65 -5.96 1.44 13.22
CA LEU A 65 -5.21 2.67 13.49
C LEU A 65 -6.10 3.89 13.47
N TYR A 66 -6.97 4.00 12.48
CA TYR A 66 -7.92 5.09 12.38
C TYR A 66 -8.91 5.09 13.55
N TYR A 67 -9.36 3.92 13.99
CA TYR A 67 -10.22 3.79 15.16
C TYR A 67 -9.50 4.26 16.43
N GLN A 68 -8.26 3.82 16.65
CA GLN A 68 -7.46 4.24 17.80
C GLN A 68 -7.19 5.75 17.78
N TYR A 69 -6.87 6.31 16.60
CA TYR A 69 -6.77 7.74 16.40
C TYR A 69 -8.08 8.44 16.79
N LYS A 70 -9.22 7.97 16.30
CA LYS A 70 -10.53 8.51 16.69
C LYS A 70 -10.72 8.50 18.20
N VAL A 71 -10.46 7.38 18.86
CA VAL A 71 -10.61 7.26 20.32
C VAL A 71 -9.75 8.31 21.05
N ILE A 72 -8.48 8.47 20.65
CA ILE A 72 -7.57 9.43 21.29
C ILE A 72 -8.03 10.87 21.06
N TYR A 73 -8.38 11.26 19.84
CA TYR A 73 -8.66 12.66 19.52
C TYR A 73 -10.08 13.09 19.91
N PHE A 74 -11.06 12.20 19.80
CA PHE A 74 -12.44 12.53 20.18
C PHE A 74 -12.75 12.30 21.66
N ALA A 75 -11.90 11.58 22.41
CA ALA A 75 -11.99 11.53 23.88
C ALA A 75 -11.34 12.74 24.59
N ASN A 76 -10.49 13.51 23.91
CA ASN A 76 -9.72 14.63 24.47
C ASN A 76 -10.17 16.01 23.94
N VAL A 77 -11.45 16.19 23.59
CA VAL A 77 -12.00 17.41 22.96
C VAL A 77 -12.04 18.64 23.89
N GLU A 78 -11.27 18.67 24.99
CA GLU A 78 -11.08 19.90 25.79
C GLU A 78 -9.76 20.65 25.52
N ASP A 79 -8.83 20.14 24.72
CA ASP A 79 -7.59 20.87 24.38
C ASP A 79 -7.13 20.59 22.93
N VAL A 80 -7.62 21.36 21.96
CA VAL A 80 -7.15 21.28 20.56
C VAL A 80 -6.82 22.68 20.03
N ASP A 81 -5.63 23.17 20.36
CA ASP A 81 -5.07 24.37 19.72
C ASP A 81 -3.57 24.30 19.39
N ASN A 82 -2.90 23.16 19.56
CA ASN A 82 -1.49 23.05 19.19
C ASN A 82 -1.13 21.65 18.70
N MET A 83 -1.15 21.43 17.38
CA MET A 83 -0.44 20.30 16.76
C MET A 83 0.57 20.83 15.73
N PRO A 84 1.84 20.37 15.75
CA PRO A 84 2.82 20.77 14.75
C PRO A 84 2.48 20.11 13.42
N ILE A 85 2.37 20.92 12.37
CA ILE A 85 2.32 20.46 10.99
C ILE A 85 3.70 19.90 10.65
N ALA A 86 3.78 18.59 10.39
CA ALA A 86 4.99 17.97 9.88
C ALA A 86 5.15 18.38 8.40
N ASN A 87 5.93 19.42 8.14
CA ASN A 87 6.28 19.86 6.80
C ASN A 87 7.29 18.90 6.16
N ASP A 88 6.95 18.47 4.94
CA ASP A 88 7.78 17.98 3.83
C ASP A 88 9.01 17.13 4.17
N MET A 89 8.83 15.82 4.07
CA MET A 89 9.93 14.87 3.91
C MET A 89 10.38 14.91 2.45
N PRO A 90 11.67 15.18 2.14
CA PRO A 90 12.15 15.19 0.76
C PRO A 90 12.01 13.79 0.16
N ALA A 91 11.39 13.71 -1.02
CA ALA A 91 11.29 12.49 -1.80
C ALA A 91 12.66 12.16 -2.39
N ASP A 92 13.24 11.06 -1.93
CA ASP A 92 14.49 10.52 -2.47
C ASP A 92 14.13 9.71 -3.73
N ASN A 93 14.32 10.34 -4.90
CA ASN A 93 14.00 9.77 -6.21
C ASN A 93 15.25 9.12 -6.83
N ASP A 94 15.74 8.04 -6.22
CA ASP A 94 16.67 7.15 -6.91
C ASP A 94 15.86 6.08 -7.65
N GLU A 95 15.71 6.26 -8.97
CA GLU A 95 15.08 5.28 -9.86
C GLU A 95 15.86 3.95 -9.84
N ILE A 96 15.28 2.93 -9.23
CA ILE A 96 15.75 1.55 -9.33
C ILE A 96 15.17 0.93 -10.61
N ASP A 97 16.05 0.54 -11.54
CA ASP A 97 15.84 -0.07 -12.87
C ASP A 97 14.99 -1.37 -12.89
N ALA A 98 14.48 -1.83 -11.74
CA ALA A 98 13.51 -2.92 -11.64
C ALA A 98 12.07 -2.50 -12.02
N ASN A 99 11.82 -1.20 -12.18
CA ASN A 99 10.48 -0.63 -12.34
C ASN A 99 9.85 -0.85 -13.73
N SER A 100 10.63 -1.07 -14.78
CA SER A 100 10.10 -1.14 -16.16
C SER A 100 9.10 -2.28 -16.37
N SER A 101 9.44 -3.49 -15.92
CA SER A 101 8.56 -4.67 -16.07
C SER A 101 7.35 -4.61 -15.13
N PHE A 102 7.55 -4.09 -13.91
CA PHE A 102 6.48 -3.92 -12.93
C PHE A 102 5.44 -2.90 -13.40
N ASN A 103 5.90 -1.72 -13.85
CA ASN A 103 5.05 -0.63 -14.32
C ASN A 103 4.30 -1.01 -15.61
N SER A 104 4.98 -1.69 -16.54
CA SER A 104 4.36 -2.20 -17.77
C SER A 104 3.21 -3.18 -17.47
N GLY A 105 3.44 -4.13 -16.54
CA GLY A 105 2.41 -5.09 -16.13
C GLY A 105 1.23 -4.44 -15.40
N TYR A 106 1.51 -3.46 -14.53
CA TYR A 106 0.45 -2.72 -13.84
C TYR A 106 -0.39 -1.87 -14.80
N LEU A 107 0.24 -1.16 -15.74
CA LEU A 107 -0.47 -0.38 -16.77
C LEU A 107 -1.34 -1.27 -17.66
N LYS A 108 -0.85 -2.46 -18.01
CA LYS A 108 -1.64 -3.43 -18.78
C LYS A 108 -2.89 -3.86 -18.03
N LEU A 109 -2.79 -4.17 -16.73
CA LEU A 109 -3.93 -4.48 -15.87
C LEU A 109 -4.94 -3.32 -15.82
N VAL A 110 -4.47 -2.08 -15.69
CA VAL A 110 -5.34 -0.89 -15.67
C VAL A 110 -6.13 -0.77 -16.98
N ASN A 111 -5.45 -0.93 -18.12
CA ASN A 111 -6.08 -0.83 -19.44
C ASN A 111 -7.08 -1.97 -19.71
N GLU A 112 -6.84 -3.18 -19.20
CA GLU A 112 -7.75 -4.33 -19.38
C GLU A 112 -9.03 -4.20 -18.55
N THR A 113 -8.96 -3.62 -17.35
CA THR A 113 -10.15 -3.47 -16.48
C THR A 113 -10.96 -2.23 -16.79
N ASP A 114 -10.33 -1.15 -17.25
CA ASP A 114 -11.00 0.12 -17.54
C ASP A 114 -11.40 0.23 -19.03
N GLY A 115 -10.95 -0.70 -19.88
CA GLY A 115 -11.27 -0.79 -21.31
C GLY A 115 -12.65 -1.36 -21.65
N VAL A 116 -13.44 -1.81 -20.66
CA VAL A 116 -14.78 -2.39 -20.87
C VAL A 116 -15.91 -1.34 -20.77
N ASP A 117 -15.68 -0.17 -20.15
CA ASP A 117 -16.75 0.80 -19.85
C ASP A 117 -16.64 2.16 -20.57
N ASN A 118 -15.87 2.26 -21.66
CA ASN A 118 -15.83 3.49 -22.49
C ASN A 118 -16.76 3.43 -23.71
N LYS A 119 -18.06 3.20 -23.47
CA LYS A 119 -19.11 3.75 -24.35
C LYS A 119 -19.73 4.94 -23.64
N THR A 120 -18.98 6.03 -23.57
CA THR A 120 -19.53 7.32 -23.16
C THR A 120 -20.55 7.75 -24.21
N GLU A 121 -21.74 8.16 -23.77
CA GLU A 121 -22.86 8.66 -24.58
C GLU A 121 -22.53 9.98 -25.29
N VAL A 122 -21.51 10.00 -26.14
CA VAL A 122 -21.10 11.18 -26.92
C VAL A 122 -20.96 10.77 -28.40
N ASP A 123 -21.94 10.04 -28.91
CA ASP A 123 -22.13 9.72 -30.34
C ASP A 123 -23.63 9.63 -30.69
N GLN A 124 -24.46 10.50 -30.12
CA GLN A 124 -25.84 10.76 -30.58
C GLN A 124 -26.09 12.25 -30.76
#